data_AF-A0AAU0WDP9-F1
#
_entry.id   AF-A0AAU0WDP9-F1
#
_cell.length_a   1.000
_cell.length_b   1.000
_cell.length_c   1.000
_cell.angle_alpha   90.00
_cell.angle_beta   90.00
_cell.angle_gamma   90.00
#
_symmetry.space_group_name_H-M   'P 1'
#
loop_
_entity.id
_entity.type
_entity.pdbx_description
1 polymer ?
#
loop_
_entity_poly.entity_id
_entity_poly.type
_entity_poly.pdbx_seq_one_letter_code
_entity_poly.pdbx_strand_id
1 'polypeptide(L)'
;MRSETGEGLLGLADPAEWDAAFERGEDHLGTAVIGPALNCPLEEASPRIVRAMELPDQGERGYACTAAGTAARLNGRLTAELFAALRAEGLGGVAEHPIRDTLTFVPYRDLPPWFKRRWVYATVRGTLECWWLRCTDAVEAGRRILCGRRLR
;
A
#
# COMPACT_ATOMS: atom_id res chain seq x y z
N MET A 1 22.51 12.64 -16.37
CA MET A 1 21.63 13.78 -16.02
C MET A 1 21.15 13.49 -14.60
N ARG A 2 21.41 14.39 -13.64
CA ARG A 2 21.19 14.15 -12.20
C ARG A 2 19.78 14.64 -11.87
N SER A 3 18.86 13.73 -11.57
CA SER A 3 17.47 14.08 -11.26
C SER A 3 17.33 14.45 -9.79
N GLU A 4 17.40 15.75 -9.48
CA GLU A 4 17.32 16.30 -8.11
C GLU A 4 15.88 16.38 -7.54
N THR A 5 14.86 16.03 -8.33
CA THR A 5 13.44 16.25 -7.95
C THR A 5 12.53 15.03 -8.11
N GLY A 6 13.01 13.87 -8.56
CA GLY A 6 12.17 12.68 -8.81
C GLY A 6 11.14 12.83 -9.96
N GLU A 7 10.82 14.05 -10.41
CA GLU A 7 9.87 14.34 -11.49
C GLU A 7 10.29 13.74 -12.84
N GLY A 8 11.60 13.65 -13.12
CA GLY A 8 12.11 12.95 -14.30
C GLY A 8 11.95 11.43 -14.27
N LEU A 9 11.75 10.84 -13.08
CA LEU A 9 11.64 9.40 -12.87
C LEU A 9 10.18 8.91 -12.81
N LEU A 10 9.21 9.80 -12.57
CA LEU A 10 7.79 9.48 -12.76
C LEU A 10 7.43 9.22 -14.24
N GLY A 11 8.25 9.73 -15.17
CA GLY A 11 8.14 9.48 -16.61
C GLY A 11 8.77 8.18 -17.08
N LEU A 12 9.45 7.43 -16.19
CA LEU A 12 10.11 6.18 -16.52
C LEU A 12 9.06 5.06 -16.62
N ALA A 13 8.43 4.96 -17.79
CA ALA A 13 7.50 3.87 -18.08
C ALA A 13 8.22 2.63 -18.63
N ASP A 14 9.49 2.75 -19.05
CA ASP A 14 10.23 1.63 -19.61
C ASP A 14 10.88 0.76 -18.51
N PRO A 15 10.51 -0.53 -18.41
CA PRO A 15 11.14 -1.47 -17.50
C PRO A 15 12.66 -1.59 -17.70
N ALA A 16 13.18 -1.45 -18.93
CA ALA A 16 14.60 -1.57 -19.22
C ALA A 16 15.39 -0.36 -18.70
N GLU A 17 14.83 0.84 -18.82
CA GLU A 17 15.46 2.05 -18.27
C GLU A 17 15.49 2.02 -16.75
N TRP A 18 14.44 1.48 -16.10
CA TRP A 18 14.43 1.32 -14.63
C TRP A 18 15.51 0.35 -14.18
N ASP A 19 15.67 -0.79 -14.87
CA ASP A 19 16.76 -1.73 -14.59
C ASP A 19 18.13 -1.07 -14.74
N ALA A 20 18.33 -0.29 -15.81
CA ALA A 20 19.58 0.41 -16.02
C ALA A 20 19.85 1.46 -14.93
N ALA A 21 18.82 2.16 -14.42
CA ALA A 21 18.94 3.10 -13.31
C ALA A 21 19.27 2.38 -11.99
N PHE A 22 18.66 1.21 -11.76
CA PHE A 22 18.95 0.35 -10.61
C PHE A 22 20.41 -0.11 -10.59
N GLU A 23 20.92 -0.59 -11.73
CA GLU A 23 22.34 -1.00 -11.86
C GLU A 23 23.32 0.15 -11.67
N ARG A 24 22.92 1.39 -12.01
CA ARG A 24 23.71 2.60 -11.76
C ARG A 24 23.65 3.08 -10.31
N GLY A 25 22.77 2.50 -9.48
CA GLY A 25 22.53 2.94 -8.11
C GLY A 25 21.98 4.36 -8.03
N GLU A 26 21.10 4.73 -8.97
CA GLU A 26 20.46 6.05 -8.94
C GLU A 26 19.56 6.22 -7.71
N ASP A 27 19.38 7.47 -7.29
CA ASP A 27 18.42 7.82 -6.24
C ASP A 27 16.96 7.70 -6.77
N HIS A 28 15.98 7.71 -5.87
CA HIS A 28 14.56 7.80 -6.22
C HIS A 28 13.95 6.62 -7.00
N LEU A 29 14.60 5.45 -6.94
CA LEU A 29 14.17 4.22 -7.62
C LEU A 29 12.81 3.69 -7.13
N GLY A 30 12.48 3.89 -5.86
CA GLY A 30 11.19 3.55 -5.28
C GLY A 30 10.06 4.42 -5.82
N THR A 31 10.32 5.70 -6.09
CA THR A 31 9.37 6.56 -6.81
C THR A 31 9.29 6.18 -8.29
N ALA A 32 10.44 5.94 -8.93
CA ALA A 32 10.52 5.58 -10.35
C ALA A 32 9.71 4.32 -10.69
N VAL A 33 9.67 3.34 -9.79
CA VAL A 33 8.98 2.06 -10.02
C VAL A 33 7.44 2.19 -10.12
N ILE A 34 6.89 3.35 -9.75
CA ILE A 34 5.46 3.67 -9.97
C ILE A 34 5.16 3.74 -11.48
N GLY A 35 6.09 4.23 -12.30
CA GLY A 35 5.94 4.33 -13.75
C GLY A 35 5.68 2.97 -14.41
N PRO A 36 6.55 1.95 -14.22
CA PRO A 36 6.31 0.61 -14.72
C PRO A 36 5.04 -0.03 -14.14
N ALA A 37 4.72 0.21 -12.87
CA ALA A 37 3.50 -0.31 -12.25
C ALA A 37 2.20 0.23 -12.88
N LEU A 38 2.25 1.45 -13.44
CA LEU A 38 1.11 2.09 -14.12
C LEU A 38 1.01 1.69 -15.60
N ASN A 39 2.14 1.46 -16.27
CA ASN A 39 2.21 1.44 -17.73
C ASN A 39 2.60 0.08 -18.33
N CYS A 40 3.08 -0.86 -17.53
CA CYS A 40 3.57 -2.16 -18.01
C CYS A 40 2.68 -3.32 -17.57
N PRO A 41 2.73 -4.46 -18.28
CA PRO A 41 2.17 -5.72 -17.79
C PRO A 41 2.70 -6.06 -16.39
N LEU A 42 1.85 -6.64 -15.56
CA LEU A 42 2.20 -7.02 -14.19
C LEU A 42 3.46 -7.89 -14.13
N GLU A 43 3.61 -8.80 -15.08
CA GLU A 43 4.74 -9.73 -15.18
C GLU A 43 6.08 -9.00 -15.38
N GLU A 44 6.06 -7.86 -16.07
CA GLU A 44 7.25 -7.04 -16.33
C GLU A 44 7.53 -6.07 -15.18
N ALA A 45 6.48 -5.48 -14.60
CA ALA A 45 6.60 -4.54 -13.49
C ALA A 45 6.95 -5.26 -12.17
N SER A 46 6.42 -6.47 -11.95
CA SER A 46 6.51 -7.17 -10.66
C SER A 46 7.94 -7.37 -10.16
N PRO A 47 8.91 -7.89 -10.94
CA PRO A 47 10.28 -8.07 -10.47
C PRO A 47 10.94 -6.78 -9.97
N ARG A 48 10.60 -5.65 -10.60
CA ARG A 48 11.16 -4.33 -10.28
C ARG A 48 10.53 -3.76 -9.03
N ILE A 49 9.21 -3.89 -8.89
CA ILE A 49 8.50 -3.51 -7.67
C ILE A 49 9.07 -4.30 -6.47
N VAL A 50 9.31 -5.61 -6.62
CA VAL A 50 9.92 -6.43 -5.56
C VAL A 50 11.31 -5.89 -5.20
N ARG A 51 12.20 -5.67 -6.17
CA ARG A 51 13.54 -5.09 -5.91
C ARG A 51 13.46 -3.71 -5.24
N ALA A 52 12.52 -2.87 -5.66
CA ALA A 52 12.32 -1.55 -5.09
C ALA A 52 11.85 -1.62 -3.61
N MET A 53 11.09 -2.64 -3.24
CA MET A 53 10.69 -2.88 -1.85
C MET A 53 11.85 -3.38 -0.96
N GLU A 54 12.98 -3.78 -1.55
CA GLU A 54 14.19 -4.21 -0.84
C GLU A 54 15.23 -3.08 -0.70
N LEU A 55 14.93 -1.87 -1.20
CA LEU A 55 15.83 -0.72 -1.09
C LEU A 55 16.13 -0.36 0.38
N PRO A 56 17.34 0.12 0.70
CA PRO A 56 17.72 0.40 2.08
C PRO A 56 16.96 1.60 2.67
N ASP A 57 16.55 2.55 1.82
CA ASP A 57 15.81 3.73 2.25
C ASP A 57 14.31 3.42 2.51
N GLN A 58 13.83 3.80 3.69
CA GLN A 58 12.46 3.53 4.10
C GLN A 58 11.42 4.34 3.30
N GLY A 59 11.75 5.55 2.86
CA GLY A 59 10.89 6.38 2.02
C GLY A 59 10.71 5.76 0.64
N GLU A 60 11.81 5.36 0.00
CA GLU A 60 11.82 4.65 -1.28
C GLU A 60 11.01 3.35 -1.21
N ARG A 61 11.17 2.56 -0.15
CA ARG A 61 10.34 1.36 0.09
C ARG A 61 8.85 1.69 0.19
N GLY A 62 8.51 2.85 0.75
CA GLY A 62 7.13 3.32 0.81
C GLY A 62 6.51 3.58 -0.55
N TYR A 63 7.27 4.21 -1.45
CA TYR A 63 6.85 4.42 -2.83
C TYR A 63 6.76 3.09 -3.59
N ALA A 64 7.68 2.16 -3.37
CA ALA A 64 7.62 0.82 -3.93
C ALA A 64 6.38 0.04 -3.46
N CYS A 65 6.03 0.14 -2.17
CA CYS A 65 4.79 -0.42 -1.64
C CYS A 65 3.56 0.19 -2.33
N THR A 66 3.56 1.51 -2.55
CA THR A 66 2.49 2.20 -3.29
C THR A 66 2.38 1.68 -4.72
N ALA A 67 3.50 1.43 -5.40
CA ALA A 67 3.52 0.81 -6.72
C ALA A 67 2.88 -0.60 -6.71
N ALA A 68 3.15 -1.40 -5.68
CA ALA A 68 2.49 -2.71 -5.51
C ALA A 68 0.97 -2.59 -5.34
N GLY A 69 0.49 -1.61 -4.55
CA GLY A 69 -0.94 -1.32 -4.40
C GLY A 69 -1.59 -0.90 -5.72
N THR A 70 -0.92 -0.05 -6.50
CA THR A 70 -1.34 0.34 -7.85
C THR A 70 -1.42 -0.85 -8.79
N ALA A 71 -0.41 -1.72 -8.80
CA ALA A 71 -0.42 -2.93 -9.60
C ALA A 71 -1.59 -3.85 -9.24
N ALA A 72 -1.88 -4.02 -7.94
CA ALA A 72 -3.03 -4.79 -7.46
C ALA A 72 -4.36 -4.17 -7.94
N ARG A 73 -4.49 -2.84 -7.87
CA ARG A 73 -5.68 -2.11 -8.30
C ARG A 73 -5.94 -2.24 -9.80
N LEU A 74 -4.91 -2.09 -10.63
CA LEU A 74 -5.04 -2.11 -12.08
C LEU A 74 -5.27 -3.53 -12.61
N ASN A 75 -4.62 -4.53 -12.02
CA ASN A 75 -4.66 -5.90 -12.53
C ASN A 75 -5.68 -6.80 -11.81
N GLY A 76 -6.18 -6.39 -10.64
CA GLY A 76 -7.03 -7.23 -9.79
C GLY A 76 -6.32 -8.48 -9.27
N ARG A 77 -4.99 -8.54 -9.38
CA ARG A 77 -4.14 -9.65 -8.94
C ARG A 77 -2.73 -9.16 -8.67
N LEU A 78 -1.96 -9.97 -7.94
CA LEU A 78 -0.53 -9.81 -7.73
C LEU A 78 0.19 -11.13 -7.98
N THR A 79 1.49 -11.05 -8.25
CA THR A 79 2.38 -12.22 -8.32
C THR A 79 2.66 -12.77 -6.92
N ALA A 80 3.11 -14.02 -6.84
CA ALA A 80 3.43 -14.67 -5.57
C ALA A 80 4.59 -13.95 -4.85
N GLU A 81 5.54 -13.45 -5.62
CA GLU A 81 6.72 -12.71 -5.19
C GLU A 81 6.31 -11.37 -4.56
N LEU A 82 5.37 -10.64 -5.18
CA LEU A 82 4.84 -9.41 -4.60
C LEU A 82 4.07 -9.64 -3.31
N PHE A 83 3.28 -10.73 -3.24
CA PHE A 83 2.65 -11.11 -1.99
C PHE A 83 3.71 -11.39 -0.90
N ALA A 84 4.79 -12.09 -1.23
CA ALA A 84 5.87 -12.38 -0.29
C ALA A 84 6.59 -11.10 0.17
N ALA A 85 6.89 -10.18 -0.76
CA ALA A 85 7.49 -8.88 -0.44
C ALA A 85 6.60 -8.04 0.50
N LEU A 86 5.30 -7.93 0.19
CA LEU A 86 4.32 -7.26 1.07
C LEU A 86 4.17 -7.93 2.43
N ARG A 87 4.48 -9.23 2.53
CA ARG A 87 4.50 -9.94 3.81
C ARG A 87 5.70 -9.51 4.66
N ALA A 88 6.87 -9.42 4.04
CA ALA A 88 8.13 -9.10 4.71
C ALA A 88 8.11 -7.69 5.32
N GLU A 89 7.39 -6.76 4.69
CA GLU A 89 7.16 -5.39 5.20
C GLU A 89 6.41 -5.33 6.56
N GLY A 90 5.63 -6.36 6.91
CA GLY A 90 4.97 -6.44 8.22
C GLY A 90 3.72 -5.57 8.40
N LEU A 91 3.15 -5.58 9.62
CA LEU A 91 1.97 -4.79 10.04
C LEU A 91 2.43 -3.49 10.72
N GLY A 92 1.84 -2.35 10.33
CA GLY A 92 2.12 -1.03 10.91
C GLY A 92 3.30 -0.28 10.29
N GLY A 93 3.87 -0.81 9.20
CA GLY A 93 4.88 -0.13 8.39
C GLY A 93 4.29 0.60 7.18
N VAL A 94 5.16 1.06 6.29
CA VAL A 94 4.79 1.85 5.10
C VAL A 94 3.86 1.09 4.12
N ALA A 95 3.76 -0.23 4.29
CA ALA A 95 2.93 -1.10 3.47
C ALA A 95 1.44 -1.16 3.89
N GLU A 96 0.99 -0.51 4.97
CA GLU A 96 -0.40 -0.65 5.45
C GLU A 96 -1.47 -0.25 4.42
N HIS A 97 -1.30 0.90 3.77
CA HIS A 97 -2.20 1.35 2.70
C HIS A 97 -2.21 0.43 1.48
N PRO A 98 -1.07 0.05 0.89
CA PRO A 98 -1.06 -0.85 -0.26
C PRO A 98 -1.47 -2.29 0.07
N ILE A 99 -1.29 -2.76 1.30
CA ILE A 99 -1.89 -4.01 1.77
C ILE A 99 -3.41 -3.90 1.77
N ARG A 100 -3.97 -2.78 2.26
CA ARG A 100 -5.41 -2.52 2.20
C ARG A 100 -5.93 -2.46 0.76
N ASP A 101 -5.17 -1.84 -0.15
CA ASP A 101 -5.54 -1.80 -1.57
C ASP A 101 -5.55 -3.21 -2.18
N THR A 102 -4.52 -4.00 -1.89
CA THR A 102 -4.48 -5.42 -2.30
C THR A 102 -5.68 -6.19 -1.77
N LEU A 103 -6.06 -5.97 -0.51
CA LEU A 103 -7.24 -6.56 0.11
C LEU A 103 -8.58 -6.09 -0.49
N THR A 104 -8.59 -4.92 -1.11
CA THR A 104 -9.80 -4.32 -1.69
C THR A 104 -10.00 -4.76 -3.13
N PHE A 105 -8.91 -4.85 -3.91
CA PHE A 105 -8.98 -5.05 -5.36
C PHE A 105 -8.69 -6.48 -5.81
N VAL A 106 -7.94 -7.29 -5.05
CA VAL A 106 -7.68 -8.68 -5.40
C VAL A 106 -8.82 -9.58 -4.89
N PRO A 107 -9.46 -10.39 -5.75
CA PRO A 107 -10.51 -11.31 -5.33
C PRO A 107 -10.05 -12.25 -4.22
N TYR A 108 -10.89 -12.45 -3.21
CA TYR A 108 -10.57 -13.26 -2.04
C TYR A 108 -10.08 -14.67 -2.40
N ARG A 109 -10.61 -15.29 -3.45
CA ARG A 109 -10.19 -16.64 -3.89
C ARG A 109 -8.70 -16.72 -4.24
N ASP A 110 -8.16 -15.65 -4.81
CA ASP A 110 -6.79 -15.55 -5.33
C ASP A 110 -5.79 -15.06 -4.27
N LEU A 111 -6.28 -14.67 -3.09
CA LEU A 111 -5.46 -14.27 -1.96
C LEU A 111 -4.77 -15.48 -1.30
N PRO A 112 -3.47 -15.37 -0.96
CA PRO A 112 -2.79 -16.35 -0.12
C PRO A 112 -3.50 -16.55 1.23
N PRO A 113 -3.46 -17.76 1.83
CA PRO A 113 -4.15 -18.04 3.10
C PRO A 113 -3.78 -17.10 4.26
N TRP A 114 -2.54 -16.63 4.32
CA TRP A 114 -2.10 -15.68 5.32
C TRP A 114 -2.68 -14.27 5.08
N PHE A 115 -2.85 -13.88 3.81
CA PHE A 115 -3.48 -12.62 3.41
C PHE A 115 -4.98 -12.64 3.73
N LYS A 116 -5.64 -13.79 3.57
CA LYS A 116 -7.03 -14.02 4.00
C LYS A 116 -7.21 -13.84 5.51
N ARG A 117 -6.30 -14.40 6.33
CA ARG A 117 -6.31 -14.18 7.78
C ARG A 117 -6.13 -12.69 8.12
N ARG A 118 -5.27 -12.00 7.37
CA ARG A 118 -5.03 -10.57 7.52
C ARG A 118 -6.26 -9.73 7.16
N TRP A 119 -6.99 -10.11 6.11
CA TRP A 119 -8.29 -9.51 5.76
C TRP A 119 -9.26 -9.61 6.93
N VAL A 120 -9.45 -10.81 7.47
CA VAL A 120 -10.36 -11.05 8.61
C VAL A 120 -9.95 -10.19 9.80
N TYR A 121 -8.65 -10.15 10.13
CA TYR A 121 -8.15 -9.31 11.22
C TYR A 121 -8.44 -7.82 10.99
N ALA A 122 -8.17 -7.29 9.79
CA ALA A 122 -8.43 -5.90 9.44
C ALA A 122 -9.92 -5.55 9.51
N THR A 123 -10.79 -6.43 8.99
CA THR A 123 -12.25 -6.26 9.05
C THR A 123 -12.77 -6.28 10.49
N VAL A 124 -12.30 -7.22 11.32
CA VAL A 124 -12.68 -7.31 12.74
C VAL A 124 -12.23 -6.06 13.49
N ARG A 125 -10.97 -5.65 13.30
CA ARG A 125 -10.43 -4.43 13.94
C ARG A 125 -11.22 -3.19 13.52
N GLY A 126 -11.47 -2.99 12.23
CA GLY A 126 -12.26 -1.85 11.74
C GLY A 126 -13.69 -1.88 12.27
N THR A 127 -14.30 -3.06 12.39
CA THR A 127 -15.63 -3.19 13.01
C THR A 127 -15.60 -2.80 14.48
N LEU A 128 -14.60 -3.24 15.25
CA LEU A 128 -14.44 -2.86 16.65
C LEU A 128 -14.21 -1.35 16.81
N GLU A 129 -13.39 -0.75 15.97
CA GLU A 129 -13.18 0.71 15.94
C GLU A 129 -14.48 1.45 15.63
N CYS A 130 -15.26 1.01 14.64
CA CYS A 130 -16.58 1.58 14.36
C CYS A 130 -17.55 1.43 15.54
N TRP A 131 -17.56 0.27 16.21
CA TRP A 131 -18.39 0.06 17.39
C TRP A 131 -17.98 0.97 18.54
N TRP A 132 -16.68 1.12 18.78
CA TRP A 132 -16.14 2.02 19.80
C TRP A 132 -16.55 3.47 19.54
N LEU A 133 -16.37 3.96 18.31
CA LEU A 133 -16.77 5.32 17.90
C LEU A 133 -18.28 5.55 18.07
N ARG A 134 -19.11 4.58 17.71
CA ARG A 134 -20.56 4.68 17.91
C ARG A 134 -20.93 4.73 19.39
N CYS A 135 -20.23 3.99 20.24
CA CYS A 135 -20.42 4.06 21.69
C CYS A 135 -20.01 5.42 22.25
N THR A 136 -18.89 5.99 21.82
CA THR A 136 -18.46 7.33 22.26
C THR A 136 -19.45 8.40 21.82
N ASP A 137 -19.92 8.35 20.58
CA ASP A 137 -20.93 9.28 20.06
C ASP A 137 -22.25 9.17 20.84
N ALA A 138 -22.69 7.95 21.15
CA ALA A 138 -23.90 7.73 21.94
C ALA A 138 -23.77 8.25 23.39
N VAL A 139 -22.61 8.07 24.01
CA VAL A 139 -22.30 8.60 25.35
C VAL A 139 -22.26 10.13 25.34
N GLU A 140 -21.63 10.74 24.33
CA GLU A 140 -21.61 12.19 24.18
C GLU A 140 -23.01 12.77 23.94
N ALA A 141 -23.81 12.15 23.08
CA ALA A 141 -25.19 12.55 22.84
C ALA A 141 -26.02 12.46 24.14
N GLY A 142 -25.89 11.36 24.89
CA GLY A 142 -26.53 11.19 26.19
C GLY A 142 -26.10 12.25 27.22
N ARG A 143 -24.80 12.56 27.27
CA ARG A 143 -24.26 13.62 28.14
C ARG A 143 -24.80 15.01 27.77
N ARG A 144 -24.90 15.34 26.48
CA ARG A 144 -25.49 16.61 26.02
C ARG A 144 -26.96 16.73 26.43
N ILE A 145 -27.73 15.65 26.33
CA ILE A 145 -29.14 15.63 26.76
C ILE A 145 -29.26 15.84 28.28
N LEU A 146 -28.39 15.21 29.08
CA LEU A 146 -28.40 15.34 30.54
C LEU A 146 -27.93 16.72 31.02
N CYS A 147 -26.88 17.29 30.40
CA CYS A 147 -26.41 18.64 30.72
C CYS A 147 -27.37 19.73 30.23
N GLY A 148 -28.01 19.55 29.06
CA GLY A 148 -29.03 20.47 28.55
C GLY A 148 -30.30 20.52 29.40
N ARG A 149 -30.61 19.44 30.13
CA ARG A 149 -31.71 19.40 31.11
C ARG A 149 -31.40 20.08 32.45
N ARG A 150 -30.13 20.37 32.77
CA ARG A 150 -29.75 21.07 34.01
C ARG A 150 -29.73 22.60 33.90
N LEU A 151 -29.98 23.15 32.71
CA LEU A 151 -30.01 24.60 32.44
C LEU A 151 -31.41 25.13 32.12
N ARG A 152 -32.48 24.40 32.51
CA ARG A 152 -33.86 24.89 32.53
C ARG A 152 -34.44 24.78 33.93
#